data_AF-A0A925ICP3-F1
#
_entry.id   AF-A0A925ICP3-F1
#
_cell.length_a   1.000
_cell.length_b   1.000
_cell.length_c   1.000
_cell.angle_alpha   90.00
_cell.angle_beta   90.00
_cell.angle_gamma   90.00
#
_symmetry.space_group_name_H-M   'P 1'
#
loop_
_entity.id
_entity.type
_entity.pdbx_description
1 polymer ?
#
loop_
_entity_poly.entity_id
_entity_poly.type
_entity_poly.pdbx_seq_one_letter_code
_entity_poly.pdbx_strand_id
1 'polypeptide(L)'
;MSIGWIIFIVAALGWHIGMYGMFKKAGIEGWKAFIPFYNTWCMVEKMDLKRVWFFLQFIPVAGQFITIWITIKFVEHFGRFGVGHHAATVLVPFLYFPYIGFSPFLRYAGKKVVETYKKSAAREWIYAAAFAIVAAT
;
A
#
# COMPACT_ATOMS: atom_id res chain seq x y z
N MET A 1 25.18 -16.00 12.90
CA MET A 1 24.08 -15.81 11.91
C MET A 1 24.68 -15.22 10.66
N SER A 2 24.28 -15.66 9.45
CA SER A 2 24.79 -15.02 8.22
C SER A 2 24.24 -13.59 8.12
N ILE A 3 24.98 -12.70 7.45
CA ILE A 3 24.57 -11.31 7.19
C ILE A 3 23.16 -11.24 6.55
N GLY A 4 22.81 -12.21 5.69
CA GLY A 4 21.51 -12.28 5.03
C GLY A 4 20.34 -12.47 6.00
N TRP A 5 20.52 -13.29 7.04
CA TRP A 5 19.50 -13.49 8.08
C TRP A 5 19.23 -12.22 8.88
N ILE A 6 20.29 -11.45 9.15
CA ILE A 6 20.16 -10.16 9.86
C ILE A 6 19.35 -9.19 9.00
N ILE A 7 19.68 -9.06 7.72
CA ILE A 7 18.94 -8.19 6.78
C ILE A 7 17.46 -8.60 6.68
N PHE A 8 17.19 -9.89 6.56
CA PHE A 8 15.83 -10.41 6.49
C PHE A 8 15.01 -10.08 7.73
N ILE A 9 15.57 -10.29 8.93
CA ILE A 9 14.89 -9.99 10.20
C ILE A 9 14.61 -8.50 10.31
N VAL A 10 15.60 -7.65 10.01
CA VAL A 10 15.42 -6.19 10.05
C VAL A 10 14.33 -5.74 9.07
N ALA A 11 14.32 -6.29 7.85
CA ALA A 11 13.29 -5.99 6.87
C ALA A 11 11.89 -6.44 7.32
N ALA A 12 11.76 -7.66 7.85
CA ALA A 12 10.50 -8.17 8.37
C ALA A 12 9.95 -7.30 9.52
N LEU A 13 10.83 -6.90 10.46
CA LEU A 13 10.47 -5.98 11.53
C LEU A 13 10.07 -4.62 11.00
N GLY A 14 10.82 -4.06 10.05
CA GLY A 14 10.52 -2.78 9.41
C GLY A 14 9.13 -2.77 8.76
N TRP A 15 8.77 -3.83 8.05
CA TRP A 15 7.42 -3.98 7.47
C TRP A 15 6.33 -3.88 8.56
N HIS A 16 6.42 -4.70 9.60
CA HIS A 16 5.36 -4.77 10.62
C HIS A 16 5.30 -3.53 11.51
N ILE A 17 6.46 -2.99 11.93
CA ILE A 17 6.54 -1.75 12.72
C ILE A 17 6.03 -0.56 11.90
N GLY A 18 6.35 -0.52 10.61
CA GLY A 18 5.82 0.50 9.71
C GLY A 18 4.30 0.45 9.59
N MET A 19 3.76 -0.73 9.36
CA MET A 19 2.31 -0.94 9.29
C MET A 19 1.61 -0.58 10.61
N TYR A 20 2.22 -0.90 11.75
CA TYR A 20 1.74 -0.48 13.08
C TYR A 20 1.62 1.05 13.19
N GLY A 21 2.65 1.80 12.75
CA GLY A 21 2.61 3.26 12.74
C GLY A 21 1.53 3.82 11.80
N MET A 22 1.40 3.24 10.60
CA MET A 22 0.37 3.62 9.64
C MET A 22 -1.04 3.36 10.18
N PHE A 23 -1.26 2.25 10.89
CA PHE A 23 -2.55 1.91 11.50
C PHE A 23 -2.93 2.94 12.56
N LYS A 24 -2.00 3.30 13.46
CA LYS A 24 -2.26 4.37 14.44
C LYS A 24 -2.66 5.68 13.77
N LYS A 25 -1.97 6.07 12.70
CA LYS A 25 -2.30 7.28 11.94
C LYS A 25 -3.67 7.22 11.28
N ALA A 26 -4.09 6.04 10.85
CA ALA A 26 -5.42 5.80 10.31
C ALA A 26 -6.49 5.66 11.42
N GLY A 27 -6.14 5.77 12.71
CA GLY A 27 -7.08 5.55 13.82
C GLY A 27 -7.52 4.09 13.94
N ILE A 28 -6.71 3.15 13.46
CA ILE A 28 -6.86 1.71 13.67
C ILE A 28 -5.94 1.33 14.84
N GLU A 29 -6.39 0.41 15.70
CA GLU A 29 -5.54 -0.12 16.76
C GLU A 29 -4.27 -0.77 16.18
N GLY A 30 -3.10 -0.31 16.63
CA GLY A 30 -1.83 -0.68 15.99
C GLY A 30 -1.52 -2.17 16.02
N TRP A 31 -1.91 -2.90 17.07
CA TRP A 31 -1.62 -4.33 17.21
C TRP A 31 -2.22 -5.17 16.07
N LYS A 32 -3.31 -4.69 15.46
CA LYS A 32 -3.96 -5.35 14.31
C LYS A 32 -3.05 -5.48 13.10
N ALA A 33 -2.00 -4.65 13.00
CA ALA A 33 -1.01 -4.72 11.92
C ALA A 33 -0.18 -6.01 11.93
N PHE A 34 -0.03 -6.65 13.10
CA PHE A 34 0.80 -7.85 13.25
C PHE A 34 0.03 -9.14 12.94
N ILE A 35 -1.29 -9.09 12.83
CA ILE A 35 -2.11 -10.26 12.57
C ILE A 35 -2.31 -10.41 11.05
N PRO A 36 -1.79 -11.50 10.45
CA PRO A 36 -1.96 -11.76 9.03
C PRO A 36 -3.44 -11.79 8.66
N PHE A 37 -3.77 -11.27 7.47
CA PHE A 37 -5.13 -11.09 6.95
C PHE A 37 -6.02 -10.15 7.75
N TYR A 38 -5.97 -10.13 9.08
CA TYR A 38 -6.74 -9.15 9.85
C TYR A 38 -6.27 -7.72 9.57
N ASN A 39 -4.98 -7.53 9.33
CA ASN A 39 -4.45 -6.25 8.85
C ASN A 39 -5.12 -5.79 7.53
N THR A 40 -5.20 -6.64 6.51
CA THR A 40 -5.84 -6.30 5.22
C THR A 40 -7.35 -6.13 5.36
N TRP A 41 -8.00 -6.88 6.25
CA TRP A 41 -9.41 -6.66 6.61
C TRP A 41 -9.63 -5.24 7.17
N CYS A 42 -8.84 -4.84 8.17
CA CYS A 42 -8.94 -3.50 8.75
C CYS A 42 -8.65 -2.40 7.73
N MET A 43 -7.70 -2.62 6.81
CA MET A 43 -7.45 -1.69 5.70
C MET A 43 -8.66 -1.56 4.79
N VAL A 44 -9.26 -2.68 4.37
CA VAL A 44 -10.46 -2.71 3.50
C VAL A 44 -11.63 -1.98 4.15
N GLU A 45 -11.90 -2.24 5.42
CA GLU A 45 -12.95 -1.53 6.17
C GLU A 45 -12.64 -0.04 6.32
N LYS A 46 -11.41 0.32 6.68
CA LYS A 46 -11.02 1.72 6.89
C LYS A 46 -11.12 2.56 5.62
N MET A 47 -10.79 1.96 4.48
CA MET A 47 -10.86 2.59 3.16
C MET A 47 -12.26 2.54 2.52
N ASP A 48 -13.25 1.93 3.18
CA ASP A 48 -14.59 1.75 2.62
C ASP A 48 -14.57 1.00 1.26
N LEU A 49 -13.71 -0.02 1.16
CA LEU A 49 -13.64 -0.89 -0.02
C LEU A 49 -14.68 -2.02 0.08
N LYS A 50 -15.16 -2.50 -1.07
CA LYS A 50 -16.04 -3.68 -1.10
C LYS A 50 -15.35 -4.87 -0.44
N ARG A 51 -16.02 -5.52 0.52
CA ARG A 51 -15.50 -6.69 1.26
C ARG A 51 -15.06 -7.84 0.35
N VAL A 52 -15.61 -7.95 -0.86
CA VAL A 52 -15.17 -8.92 -1.88
C VAL A 52 -13.67 -8.82 -2.15
N TRP A 53 -13.07 -7.62 -2.15
CA TRP A 53 -11.63 -7.44 -2.37
C TRP A 53 -10.78 -8.13 -1.30
N PHE A 54 -11.25 -8.17 -0.06
CA PHE A 54 -10.58 -8.93 0.99
C PHE A 54 -10.59 -10.43 0.66
N PHE A 55 -11.71 -10.99 0.21
CA PHE A 55 -11.81 -12.42 -0.09
C PHE A 55 -11.03 -12.83 -1.35
N LEU A 56 -10.93 -11.94 -2.34
CA LEU A 56 -10.14 -12.19 -3.56
C LEU A 56 -8.64 -12.38 -3.27
N GLN A 57 -8.15 -11.90 -2.13
CA GLN A 57 -6.74 -12.08 -1.74
C GLN A 57 -6.34 -13.54 -1.49
N PHE A 58 -7.31 -14.44 -1.27
CA PHE A 58 -7.06 -15.86 -1.01
C PHE A 58 -6.86 -16.69 -2.28
N ILE A 59 -7.08 -16.11 -3.47
CA ILE A 59 -6.84 -16.81 -4.73
C ILE A 59 -5.32 -16.97 -4.93
N PRO A 60 -4.78 -18.17 -5.18
CA PRO A 60 -3.36 -18.35 -5.43
C PRO A 60 -2.89 -17.49 -6.62
N VAL A 61 -1.68 -16.93 -6.52
CA VAL A 61 -1.05 -16.01 -7.50
C VAL A 61 -1.81 -14.69 -7.67
N ALA A 62 -3.07 -14.72 -8.11
CA ALA A 62 -3.91 -13.53 -8.29
C ALA A 62 -4.11 -12.75 -6.98
N GLY A 63 -4.32 -13.46 -5.87
CA GLY A 63 -4.53 -12.88 -4.55
C GLY A 63 -3.32 -12.11 -4.02
N GLN A 64 -2.10 -12.48 -4.43
CA GLN A 64 -0.91 -11.69 -4.11
C GLN A 64 -0.98 -10.29 -4.75
N PHE A 65 -1.42 -10.21 -6.00
CA PHE A 65 -1.64 -8.92 -6.67
C PHE A 65 -2.77 -8.13 -6.00
N ILE A 66 -3.82 -8.80 -5.51
CA ILE A 66 -4.89 -8.14 -4.74
C ILE A 66 -4.35 -7.58 -3.42
N THR A 67 -3.55 -8.32 -2.66
CA THR A 67 -2.92 -7.85 -1.42
C THR A 67 -2.02 -6.64 -1.67
N ILE A 68 -1.20 -6.69 -2.72
CA ILE A 68 -0.38 -5.56 -3.16
C ILE A 68 -1.27 -4.35 -3.49
N TRP A 69 -2.34 -4.58 -4.25
CA TRP A 69 -3.28 -3.52 -4.63
C TRP A 69 -3.97 -2.89 -3.42
N ILE A 70 -4.45 -3.68 -2.45
CA ILE A 70 -5.04 -3.19 -1.18
C ILE A 70 -4.03 -2.29 -0.45
N THR A 71 -2.76 -2.72 -0.41
CA THR A 71 -1.70 -1.99 0.29
C THR A 71 -1.37 -0.67 -0.42
N ILE A 72 -1.32 -0.67 -1.76
CA ILE A 72 -1.17 0.55 -2.57
C ILE A 72 -2.35 1.49 -2.33
N LYS A 73 -3.59 0.98 -2.32
CA LYS A 73 -4.78 1.77 -1.98
C LYS A 73 -4.67 2.38 -0.59
N PHE A 74 -4.15 1.65 0.38
CA PHE A 74 -3.96 2.18 1.72
C PHE A 74 -2.97 3.35 1.73
N VAL A 75 -1.87 3.24 0.98
CA VAL A 75 -0.88 4.31 0.78
C VAL A 75 -1.47 5.53 0.06
N GLU A 76 -2.36 5.34 -0.91
CA GLU A 76 -3.08 6.44 -1.58
C GLU A 76 -3.91 7.26 -0.59
N HIS A 77 -4.46 6.65 0.47
CA HIS A 77 -5.18 7.37 1.54
C HIS A 77 -4.27 8.23 2.43
N PHE A 78 -2.95 8.12 2.30
CA PHE A 78 -1.97 9.06 2.86
C PHE A 78 -1.55 10.15 1.85
N GLY A 79 -2.23 10.27 0.71
CA GLY A 79 -1.95 11.26 -0.33
C GLY A 79 -0.80 10.89 -1.27
N ARG A 80 -0.46 9.60 -1.38
CA ARG A 80 0.72 9.10 -2.12
C ARG A 80 0.30 8.35 -3.38
N PHE A 81 0.10 9.10 -4.47
CA PHE A 81 -0.44 8.60 -5.74
C PHE A 81 0.59 8.41 -6.87
N GLY A 82 1.84 8.81 -6.62
CA GLY A 82 2.91 8.76 -7.62
C GLY A 82 3.38 7.33 -7.87
N VAL A 83 3.82 7.04 -9.10
CA VAL A 83 4.38 5.72 -9.49
C VAL A 83 5.53 5.32 -8.57
N GLY A 84 6.40 6.27 -8.20
CA GLY A 84 7.49 6.02 -7.25
C GLY A 84 7.01 5.58 -5.86
N HIS A 85 5.88 6.09 -5.37
CA HIS A 85 5.30 5.66 -4.10
C HIS A 85 4.71 4.25 -4.18
N HIS A 86 4.07 3.92 -5.30
CA HIS A 86 3.57 2.57 -5.54
C HIS A 86 4.72 1.57 -5.69
N ALA A 87 5.77 1.92 -6.45
CA ALA A 87 6.97 1.10 -6.56
C ALA A 87 7.65 0.89 -5.20
N ALA A 88 7.79 1.95 -4.38
CA ALA A 88 8.34 1.84 -3.04
C ALA A 88 7.48 0.95 -2.11
N THR A 89 6.16 0.99 -2.27
CA THR A 89 5.20 0.13 -1.54
C THR A 89 5.38 -1.35 -1.90
N VAL A 90 5.82 -1.67 -3.12
CA VAL A 90 5.99 -3.06 -3.58
C VAL A 90 7.41 -3.56 -3.33
N LEU A 91 8.42 -2.76 -3.71
CA LEU A 91 9.82 -3.19 -3.74
C LEU A 91 10.54 -2.99 -2.41
N VAL A 92 10.26 -1.90 -1.70
CA VAL A 92 10.95 -1.54 -0.43
C VAL A 92 9.98 -1.15 0.70
N PRO A 93 8.93 -1.94 0.94
CA PRO A 93 7.90 -1.59 1.93
C PRO A 93 8.42 -1.55 3.37
N PHE A 94 9.45 -2.35 3.69
CA PHE A 94 10.09 -2.39 5.00
C PHE A 94 10.82 -1.08 5.38
N LEU A 95 11.13 -0.22 4.40
CA LEU A 95 11.62 1.15 4.64
C LEU A 95 10.49 2.17 4.47
N TYR A 96 9.65 1.97 3.45
CA TYR A 96 8.64 2.95 3.08
C TYR A 96 7.47 3.02 4.07
N PHE A 97 7.04 1.89 4.66
CA PHE A 97 5.96 1.88 5.66
C PHE A 97 6.37 2.53 6.96
N PRO A 98 7.58 2.30 7.53
CA PRO A 98 8.06 3.11 8.65
C PRO A 98 8.10 4.60 8.34
N TYR A 99 8.58 4.97 7.14
CA TYR A 99 8.59 6.37 6.72
C TYR A 99 7.17 6.97 6.75
N ILE A 100 6.17 6.30 6.18
CA ILE A 100 4.78 6.80 6.23
C ILE A 100 4.23 6.75 7.66
N GLY A 101 4.46 5.66 8.38
CA GLY A 101 3.89 5.38 9.69
C GLY A 101 4.39 6.29 10.81
N PHE A 102 5.62 6.80 10.71
CA PHE A 102 6.23 7.60 11.78
C PHE A 102 6.62 9.02 11.37
N SER A 103 6.53 9.40 10.08
CA SER A 103 6.83 10.77 9.67
C SER A 103 5.85 11.80 10.27
N PRO A 104 6.30 12.85 10.97
CA PRO A 104 5.39 13.84 11.58
C PRO A 104 4.59 14.66 10.54
N PHE A 105 5.07 14.71 9.29
CA PHE A 105 4.46 15.49 8.21
C PHE A 105 3.37 14.72 7.45
N LEU A 106 3.22 13.42 7.71
CA LEU A 106 2.31 12.53 7.01
C LEU A 106 1.13 12.16 7.90
N ARG A 107 -0.08 12.45 7.43
CA ARG A 107 -1.34 12.07 8.08
C ARG A 107 -2.17 11.19 7.17
N TYR A 108 -3.01 10.35 7.78
CA TYR A 108 -4.05 9.65 7.05
C TYR A 108 -5.11 10.67 6.62
N ALA A 109 -5.26 10.87 5.30
CA ALA A 109 -6.15 11.86 4.72
C ALA A 109 -7.51 11.26 4.30
N GLY A 110 -7.62 9.93 4.25
CA GLY A 110 -8.88 9.22 4.06
C GLY A 110 -9.45 9.31 2.64
N LYS A 111 -10.73 8.96 2.49
CA LYS A 111 -11.40 8.83 1.18
C LYS A 111 -11.37 10.12 0.34
N LYS A 112 -11.55 11.27 1.00
CA LYS A 112 -11.61 12.59 0.36
C LYS A 112 -10.37 12.91 -0.47
N VAL A 113 -9.17 12.53 -0.01
CA VAL A 113 -7.93 12.79 -0.77
C VAL A 113 -7.89 11.97 -2.05
N VAL A 114 -8.39 10.73 -2.00
CA VAL A 114 -8.40 9.82 -3.15
C VAL A 114 -9.40 10.30 -4.20
N GLU A 115 -10.58 10.74 -3.77
CA GLU A 115 -11.64 11.26 -4.66
C GLU A 115 -11.26 12.59 -5.33
N THR A 116 -10.48 13.43 -4.64
CA THR A 116 -10.09 14.75 -5.15
C THR A 116 -8.83 14.69 -6.03
N TYR A 117 -8.10 13.57 -5.99
CA TYR A 117 -6.85 13.44 -6.74
C TYR A 117 -7.11 13.37 -8.25
N LYS A 118 -6.50 14.30 -8.99
CA LYS A 118 -6.43 14.27 -10.45
C LYS A 118 -5.04 13.83 -10.89
N LYS A 119 -4.97 12.84 -11.77
CA LYS A 119 -3.71 12.41 -12.38
C LYS A 119 -3.15 13.55 -13.23
N SER A 120 -1.82 13.66 -13.30
CA SER A 120 -1.16 14.69 -14.12
C SER A 120 -1.36 14.39 -15.61
N ALA A 121 -1.48 15.44 -16.43
CA ALA A 121 -1.65 15.32 -17.88
C ALA A 121 -0.55 14.48 -18.54
N ALA A 122 0.70 14.62 -18.08
CA ALA A 122 1.82 13.83 -18.55
C ALA A 122 1.65 12.32 -18.27
N ARG A 123 1.12 11.95 -17.09
CA ARG A 123 0.88 10.55 -16.73
C ARG A 123 -0.24 9.95 -17.59
N GLU A 124 -1.30 10.71 -17.82
CA GLU A 124 -2.39 10.29 -18.71
C GLU A 124 -1.91 10.12 -20.16
N TRP A 125 -1.07 11.03 -20.66
CA TRP A 125 -0.48 10.91 -22.01
C TRP A 125 0.42 9.67 -22.14
N ILE A 126 1.27 9.39 -21.14
CA ILE A 126 2.12 8.18 -21.13
C ILE A 126 1.27 6.91 -21.11
N TYR A 127 0.19 6.88 -20.33
CA TYR A 127 -0.71 5.73 -20.31
C TYR A 127 -1.45 5.57 -21.63
N ALA A 128 -1.95 6.64 -22.21
CA ALA A 128 -2.60 6.59 -23.53
C ALA A 128 -1.63 6.06 -24.61
N ALA A 129 -0.38 6.51 -24.60
CA ALA A 129 0.66 6.02 -25.52
C ALA A 129 0.94 4.52 -25.30
N ALA A 130 1.10 4.09 -24.04
CA ALA A 130 1.31 2.67 -23.73
C ALA A 130 0.13 1.79 -24.15
N PHE A 131 -1.11 2.23 -23.89
CA PHE A 131 -2.32 1.52 -24.34
C PHE A 131 -2.42 1.46 -25.86
N ALA A 132 -2.09 2.56 -26.57
CA ALA A 132 -2.09 2.60 -28.02
C ALA A 132 -1.09 1.60 -28.63
N ILE A 133 0.12 1.49 -28.05
CA ILE A 133 1.13 0.51 -28.48
C ILE A 133 0.61 -0.91 -28.30
N VAL A 134 0.09 -1.24 -27.11
CA VAL A 134 -0.43 -2.59 -26.82
C VAL A 134 -1.65 -2.94 -27.67
N ALA A 135 -2.51 -1.97 -27.98
CA ALA A 135 -3.66 -2.19 -28.85
C ALA A 135 -3.28 -2.35 -30.34
N ALA A 136 -2.13 -1.80 -30.74
CA ALA A 136 -1.62 -1.87 -32.11
C ALA A 136 -0.74 -3.09 -32.39
N THR A 137 -0.35 -3.85 -31.37
CA THR A 137 0.41 -5.12 -31.46
C THR A 137 -0.49 -6.32 -31.19
#